data_AF-A0A7S3VJR8-F1
#
_entry.id   AF-A0A7S3VJR8-F1
#
_cell.length_a   1.000
_cell.length_b   1.000
_cell.length_c   1.000
_cell.angle_alpha   90.00
_cell.angle_beta   90.00
_cell.angle_gamma   90.00
#
_symmetry.space_group_name_H-M   'P 1'
#
loop_
_entity.id
_entity.type
_entity.pdbx_description
1 polymer ?
#
loop_
_entity_poly.entity_id
_entity_poly.type
_entity_poly.pdbx_seq_one_letter_code
_entity_poly.pdbx_strand_id
1 'polypeptide(L)'
;QQQQQQQQAGMGLLQQVDEMQQGCEQQQQQQQQQQTAQSSTALPQTSELLPALLEATLQGGAEPLSQASAERQACLAELRAQEQARAQQREQQAAAAEVQNREAQRQAEEAARRAAAALEQQHAAALAALEAQQAEVQREADARKARAEAEAQRMEVERQRVEQLMAEQAVTAAKREAAALELQEQLDKQLAGHVRERAAARCIERAWVRYSSNPGGRARRAAHIAVLQAAWRARNVRIMFTHMRAQHRVLLRVEAAVSAADTDRLQSALQEAETLGVGDSARACVEAFQQGASDVEQRLAAAASAGTLLTFRAAVEAAQRFAPLQPQIAAATATFEERCRNAEAALDAAVADSTMQGVMSALEAASQLGVHNTRMADAISAARARDASMARQLRELASAPILTAAHKQRGSVDVGGATEAEAWLSGSVSSSRSSSRSSSRDDVESSRGTDGVAGQAKAESAAPPGKEAAAPVAAPVAAPAPAGAQYYDAAEFAALAARAMALGLRGDVAAAKGVLDQRRRMLALQHRQALQRLQPNPQVHLQGQAEAEGDALGITALIEEARVLGMSAEADVLHQRLSSCQQGLQAKIMAAAEHSTPAGLAALLAVASSWGLGADVHSTAQRVMANRRTCV
;
A
#
# COMPACT_ATOMS: atom_id res chain seq x y z
N GLN A 1 -40.11 -11.52 -12.16
CA GLN A 1 -40.53 -10.52 -11.14
C GLN A 1 -41.02 -9.22 -11.77
N GLN A 2 -40.24 -8.53 -12.61
CA GLN A 2 -40.67 -7.26 -13.22
C GLN A 2 -41.94 -7.39 -14.09
N GLN A 3 -42.05 -8.46 -14.89
CA GLN A 3 -43.28 -8.75 -15.66
C GLN A 3 -44.50 -9.04 -14.75
N GLN A 4 -44.27 -9.56 -13.55
CA GLN A 4 -45.31 -9.85 -12.57
C GLN A 4 -45.79 -8.56 -11.87
N GLN A 5 -44.88 -7.61 -11.61
CA GLN A 5 -45.23 -6.26 -11.13
C GLN A 5 -46.01 -5.47 -12.19
N GLN A 6 -45.65 -5.58 -13.47
CA GLN A 6 -46.40 -4.95 -14.56
C GLN A 6 -47.83 -5.51 -14.70
N GLN A 7 -48.00 -6.83 -14.53
CA GLN A 7 -49.33 -7.45 -14.53
C GLN A 7 -50.18 -7.01 -13.33
N GLN A 8 -49.57 -6.87 -12.14
CA GLN A 8 -50.27 -6.37 -10.95
C GLN A 8 -50.67 -4.89 -11.08
N ALA A 9 -49.80 -4.05 -11.65
CA ALA A 9 -50.12 -2.65 -11.92
C ALA A 9 -51.23 -2.51 -12.98
N GLY A 10 -51.20 -3.33 -14.04
CA GLY A 10 -52.25 -3.37 -15.06
C GLY A 10 -53.61 -3.81 -14.51
N MET A 11 -53.64 -4.81 -13.63
CA MET A 11 -54.86 -5.24 -12.93
C MET A 11 -55.41 -4.14 -12.01
N GLY A 12 -54.54 -3.41 -11.31
CA GLY A 12 -54.96 -2.29 -10.46
C GLY A 12 -55.61 -1.14 -11.24
N LEU A 13 -55.08 -0.81 -12.43
CA LEU A 13 -55.67 0.21 -13.30
C LEU A 13 -57.03 -0.22 -13.86
N LEU A 14 -57.21 -1.49 -14.24
CA LEU A 14 -58.51 -2.01 -14.69
C LEU A 14 -59.56 -1.94 -13.57
N GLN A 15 -59.17 -2.27 -12.35
CA GLN A 15 -60.05 -2.21 -11.19
C GLN A 15 -60.51 -0.77 -10.87
N GLN A 16 -59.61 0.20 -11.05
CA GLN A 16 -59.92 1.63 -10.87
C GLN A 16 -60.84 2.17 -11.98
N VAL A 17 -60.72 1.65 -13.21
CA VAL A 17 -61.66 1.98 -14.31
C VAL A 17 -63.05 1.41 -14.03
N ASP A 18 -63.15 0.17 -13.54
CA ASP A 18 -64.43 -0.43 -13.15
C ASP A 18 -65.10 0.34 -12.00
N GLU A 19 -64.33 0.80 -11.01
CA GLU A 19 -64.86 1.63 -9.90
C GLU A 19 -65.38 2.99 -10.39
N MET A 20 -64.66 3.66 -11.31
CA MET A 20 -65.16 4.90 -11.91
C MET A 20 -66.42 4.67 -12.76
N GLN A 21 -66.49 3.55 -13.50
CA GLN A 21 -67.64 3.20 -14.30
C GLN A 21 -68.86 2.91 -13.43
N GLN A 22 -68.70 2.17 -12.34
CA GLN A 22 -69.74 1.95 -11.33
C GLN A 22 -70.18 3.25 -10.65
N GLY A 23 -69.25 4.17 -10.38
CA GLY A 23 -69.55 5.50 -9.86
C GLY A 23 -70.41 6.33 -10.82
N CYS A 24 -70.08 6.31 -12.11
CA CYS A 24 -70.88 6.96 -13.16
C CYS A 24 -72.27 6.32 -13.29
N GLU A 25 -72.38 5.00 -13.26
CA GLU A 25 -73.67 4.28 -13.29
C GLU A 25 -74.53 4.59 -12.06
N GLN A 26 -73.94 4.64 -10.86
CA GLN A 26 -74.65 5.06 -9.64
C GLN A 26 -75.11 6.51 -9.72
N GLN A 27 -74.29 7.42 -10.24
CA GLN A 27 -74.67 8.81 -10.41
C GLN A 27 -75.81 8.95 -11.43
N GLN A 28 -75.78 8.16 -12.51
CA GLN A 28 -76.83 8.13 -13.51
C GLN A 28 -78.13 7.53 -12.95
N GLN A 29 -78.06 6.48 -12.12
CA GLN A 29 -79.21 5.94 -11.39
C GLN A 29 -79.76 6.94 -10.38
N GLN A 30 -78.92 7.67 -9.65
CA GLN A 30 -79.38 8.74 -8.75
C GLN A 30 -80.07 9.86 -9.52
N GLN A 31 -79.56 10.26 -10.70
CA GLN A 31 -80.23 11.24 -11.55
C GLN A 31 -81.56 10.71 -12.09
N GLN A 32 -81.65 9.43 -12.49
CA GLN A 32 -82.93 8.82 -12.87
C GLN A 32 -83.90 8.73 -11.68
N GLN A 33 -83.42 8.44 -10.47
CA GLN A 33 -84.24 8.44 -9.25
C GLN A 33 -84.72 9.86 -8.90
N GLN A 34 -83.90 10.88 -9.10
CA GLN A 34 -84.31 12.27 -8.93
C GLN A 34 -85.30 12.72 -10.00
N GLN A 35 -85.13 12.29 -11.25
CA GLN A 35 -86.09 12.58 -12.34
C GLN A 35 -87.42 11.85 -12.14
N THR A 36 -87.40 10.60 -11.66
CA THR A 36 -88.61 9.85 -11.29
C THR A 36 -89.26 10.41 -10.02
N ALA A 37 -88.49 10.87 -9.03
CA ALA A 37 -89.03 11.57 -7.86
C ALA A 37 -89.64 12.94 -8.21
N GLN A 38 -89.06 13.68 -9.15
CA GLN A 38 -89.57 14.97 -9.63
C GLN A 38 -90.78 14.81 -10.57
N SER A 39 -90.85 13.71 -11.34
CA SER A 39 -92.05 13.37 -12.14
C SER A 39 -93.13 12.65 -11.33
N SER A 40 -92.79 12.06 -10.19
CA SER A 40 -93.73 11.42 -9.25
C SER A 40 -94.26 12.36 -8.16
N THR A 41 -93.74 13.57 -8.02
CA THR A 41 -94.25 14.60 -7.07
C THR A 41 -95.15 15.65 -7.74
N ALA A 42 -95.60 15.38 -8.96
CA ALA A 42 -96.68 16.10 -9.61
C ALA A 42 -97.83 15.12 -9.91
N LEU A 43 -98.68 14.90 -8.88
CA LEU A 43 -99.96 14.14 -8.81
C LEU A 43 -99.88 13.16 -7.64
N PRO A 44 -100.40 13.53 -6.45
CA PRO A 44 -101.84 13.55 -6.27
C PRO A 44 -102.32 14.75 -5.42
N GLN A 45 -103.41 15.39 -5.81
CA GLN A 45 -104.44 16.02 -4.94
C GLN A 45 -105.33 16.97 -5.76
N THR A 46 -105.99 16.45 -6.80
CA THR A 46 -107.22 17.06 -7.34
C THR A 46 -108.12 15.94 -7.84
N SER A 47 -108.53 15.04 -6.94
CA SER A 47 -109.55 14.00 -7.21
C SER A 47 -110.54 13.84 -6.05
N GLU A 48 -110.80 14.92 -5.30
CA GLU A 48 -111.83 14.95 -4.24
C GLU A 48 -112.83 16.11 -4.35
N LEU A 49 -112.84 16.88 -5.45
CA LEU A 49 -113.82 17.97 -5.65
C LEU A 49 -114.51 17.90 -7.02
N LEU A 50 -114.96 16.70 -7.40
CA LEU A 50 -115.75 16.47 -8.61
C LEU A 50 -116.88 15.44 -8.43
N PRO A 51 -117.57 15.43 -7.26
CA PRO A 51 -118.99 15.09 -7.25
C PRO A 51 -119.89 16.15 -6.56
N ALA A 52 -119.42 17.38 -6.31
CA ALA A 52 -120.19 18.41 -5.60
C ALA A 52 -120.68 19.61 -6.46
N LEU A 53 -120.50 19.57 -7.79
CA LEU A 53 -120.90 20.66 -8.70
C LEU A 53 -121.80 20.20 -9.86
N LEU A 54 -122.68 19.22 -9.59
CA LEU A 54 -123.71 18.77 -10.53
C LEU A 54 -125.10 18.62 -9.89
N GLU A 55 -125.31 19.18 -8.69
CA GLU A 55 -126.58 19.14 -7.96
C GLU A 55 -126.94 20.50 -7.32
N ALA A 56 -126.83 21.60 -8.06
CA ALA A 56 -127.47 22.87 -7.70
C ALA A 56 -127.45 23.84 -8.89
N THR A 57 -128.37 23.69 -9.84
CA THR A 57 -128.89 24.79 -10.69
C THR A 57 -129.99 24.28 -11.63
N LEU A 58 -131.06 23.75 -11.02
CA LEU A 58 -132.40 23.89 -11.57
C LEU A 58 -133.23 24.56 -10.49
N GLN A 59 -133.42 25.87 -10.58
CA GLN A 59 -134.63 26.63 -10.22
C GLN A 59 -134.32 28.11 -9.91
N GLY A 60 -135.01 29.00 -10.64
CA GLY A 60 -135.54 30.24 -10.06
C GLY A 60 -134.80 31.55 -10.33
N GLY A 61 -135.37 32.37 -11.23
CA GLY A 61 -135.81 33.71 -10.83
C GLY A 61 -134.86 34.91 -10.98
N ALA A 62 -135.00 35.58 -12.12
CA ALA A 62 -135.07 37.04 -12.32
C ALA A 62 -134.09 38.00 -11.58
N GLU A 63 -133.09 38.46 -12.36
CA GLU A 63 -132.51 39.84 -12.44
C GLU A 63 -131.79 40.50 -11.23
N PRO A 64 -130.90 41.50 -11.45
CA PRO A 64 -130.40 42.06 -12.72
C PRO A 64 -128.90 41.82 -12.95
N LEU A 65 -128.58 41.49 -14.19
CA LEU A 65 -127.24 41.29 -14.76
C LEU A 65 -126.58 42.64 -15.08
N SER A 66 -125.57 43.04 -14.32
CA SER A 66 -124.63 44.12 -14.73
C SER A 66 -123.32 44.14 -13.93
N GLN A 67 -123.33 43.78 -12.64
CA GLN A 67 -122.11 43.80 -11.80
C GLN A 67 -121.36 42.45 -11.75
N ALA A 68 -122.08 41.32 -11.87
CA ALA A 68 -121.47 39.98 -11.81
C ALA A 68 -120.67 39.59 -13.08
N SER A 69 -120.81 40.30 -14.21
CA SER A 69 -120.01 40.07 -15.41
C SER A 69 -118.67 40.80 -15.38
N ALA A 70 -118.59 41.96 -14.70
CA ALA A 70 -117.37 42.75 -14.56
C ALA A 70 -116.35 42.09 -13.62
N GLU A 71 -116.80 41.56 -12.48
CA GLU A 71 -115.94 40.85 -11.52
C GLU A 71 -115.44 39.50 -12.08
N ARG A 72 -116.26 38.82 -12.88
CA ARG A 72 -115.87 37.57 -13.56
C ARG A 72 -114.86 37.84 -14.68
N GLN A 73 -114.98 38.95 -15.40
CA GLN A 73 -114.00 39.37 -16.40
C GLN A 73 -112.69 39.85 -15.77
N ALA A 74 -112.74 40.55 -14.62
CA ALA A 74 -111.56 40.95 -13.87
C ALA A 74 -110.79 39.73 -13.31
N CYS A 75 -111.49 38.76 -12.71
CA CYS A 75 -110.89 37.54 -12.20
C CYS A 75 -110.30 36.66 -13.32
N LEU A 76 -110.95 36.57 -14.49
CA LEU A 76 -110.40 35.89 -15.66
C LEU A 76 -109.20 36.62 -16.28
N ALA A 77 -109.17 37.95 -16.22
CA ALA A 77 -108.00 38.73 -16.67
C ALA A 77 -106.81 38.55 -15.74
N GLU A 78 -107.04 38.49 -14.43
CA GLU A 78 -106.02 38.26 -13.41
C GLU A 78 -105.45 36.82 -13.49
N LEU A 79 -106.31 35.82 -13.73
CA LEU A 79 -105.90 34.44 -14.03
C LEU A 79 -105.06 34.36 -15.30
N ARG A 80 -105.46 35.04 -16.38
CA ARG A 80 -104.67 35.08 -17.63
C ARG A 80 -103.32 35.78 -17.43
N ALA A 81 -103.27 36.85 -16.64
CA ALA A 81 -102.01 37.51 -16.29
C ALA A 81 -101.10 36.60 -15.46
N GLN A 82 -101.67 35.84 -14.52
CA GLN A 82 -100.93 34.90 -13.68
C GLN A 82 -100.44 33.67 -14.46
N GLU A 83 -101.22 33.19 -15.43
CA GLU A 83 -100.81 32.14 -16.37
C GLU A 83 -99.71 32.61 -17.31
N GLN A 84 -99.79 33.85 -17.83
CA GLN A 84 -98.72 34.44 -18.64
C GLN A 84 -97.43 34.63 -17.84
N ALA A 85 -97.52 35.08 -16.58
CA ALA A 85 -96.35 35.19 -15.70
C ALA A 85 -95.71 33.81 -15.41
N ARG A 86 -96.53 32.77 -15.18
CA ARG A 86 -96.03 31.39 -15.00
C ARG A 86 -95.43 30.82 -16.28
N ALA A 87 -96.00 31.12 -17.45
CA ALA A 87 -95.44 30.73 -18.75
C ALA A 87 -94.08 31.38 -18.99
N GLN A 88 -93.96 32.69 -18.75
CA GLN A 88 -92.69 33.42 -18.85
C GLN A 88 -91.64 32.90 -17.85
N GLN A 89 -92.05 32.56 -16.62
CA GLN A 89 -91.13 31.98 -15.64
C GLN A 89 -90.65 30.59 -16.05
N ARG A 90 -91.51 29.76 -16.67
CA ARG A 90 -91.11 28.46 -17.23
C ARG A 90 -90.18 28.60 -18.42
N GLU A 91 -90.42 29.58 -19.30
CA GLU A 91 -89.52 29.88 -20.42
C GLU A 91 -88.15 30.38 -19.93
N GLN A 92 -88.11 31.23 -18.91
CA GLN A 92 -86.85 31.67 -18.29
C GLN A 92 -86.11 30.51 -17.62
N GLN A 93 -86.82 29.61 -16.93
CA GLN A 93 -86.22 28.42 -16.33
C GLN A 93 -85.73 27.42 -17.39
N ALA A 94 -86.47 27.23 -18.48
CA ALA A 94 -86.05 26.39 -19.60
C ALA A 94 -84.81 26.98 -20.30
N ALA A 95 -84.79 28.29 -20.55
CA ALA A 95 -83.63 28.98 -21.12
C ALA A 95 -82.41 28.92 -20.19
N ALA A 96 -82.59 29.08 -18.87
CA ALA A 96 -81.51 28.93 -17.90
C ALA A 96 -80.98 27.49 -17.83
N ALA A 97 -81.85 26.49 -17.90
CA ALA A 97 -81.46 25.07 -17.93
C ALA A 97 -80.71 24.71 -19.23
N GLU A 98 -81.10 25.28 -20.37
CA GLU A 98 -80.35 25.11 -21.63
C GLU A 98 -78.95 25.72 -21.57
N VAL A 99 -78.78 26.89 -20.95
CA VAL A 99 -77.46 27.50 -20.74
C VAL A 99 -76.60 26.64 -19.82
N GLN A 100 -77.16 26.15 -18.70
CA GLN A 100 -76.45 25.26 -17.78
C GLN A 100 -76.07 23.92 -18.44
N ASN A 101 -76.94 23.35 -19.27
CA ASN A 101 -76.62 22.12 -20.02
C ASN A 101 -75.50 22.35 -21.04
N ARG A 102 -75.48 23.51 -21.73
CA ARG A 102 -74.39 23.85 -22.65
C ARG A 102 -73.06 24.09 -21.93
N GLU A 103 -73.09 24.70 -20.74
CA GLU A 103 -71.90 24.87 -19.91
C GLU A 103 -71.38 23.53 -19.38
N ALA A 104 -72.26 22.65 -18.91
CA ALA A 104 -71.90 21.31 -18.48
C ALA A 104 -71.29 20.47 -19.63
N GLN A 105 -71.84 20.58 -20.85
CA GLN A 105 -71.27 19.93 -22.04
C GLN A 105 -69.88 20.46 -22.38
N ARG A 106 -69.66 21.78 -22.32
CA ARG A 106 -68.32 22.36 -22.54
C ARG A 106 -67.32 21.90 -21.49
N GLN A 107 -67.73 21.85 -20.22
CA GLN A 107 -66.86 21.34 -19.15
C GLN A 107 -66.52 19.86 -19.33
N ALA A 108 -67.49 19.04 -19.77
CA ALA A 108 -67.26 17.64 -20.08
C ALA A 108 -66.31 17.46 -21.29
N GLU A 109 -66.45 18.26 -22.34
CA GLU A 109 -65.54 18.27 -23.49
C GLU A 109 -64.13 18.72 -23.11
N GLU A 110 -63.99 19.75 -22.28
CA GLU A 110 -62.69 20.19 -21.76
C GLU A 110 -62.02 19.13 -20.87
N ALA A 111 -62.80 18.46 -20.01
CA ALA A 111 -62.32 17.35 -19.19
C ALA A 111 -61.86 16.18 -20.06
N ALA A 112 -62.63 15.84 -21.11
CA ALA A 112 -62.26 14.79 -22.07
C ALA A 112 -60.98 15.14 -22.84
N ARG A 113 -60.80 16.41 -23.26
CA ARG A 113 -59.56 16.87 -23.91
C ARG A 113 -58.35 16.81 -22.99
N ARG A 114 -58.52 17.17 -21.70
CA ARG A 114 -57.44 17.05 -20.71
C ARG A 114 -57.06 15.60 -20.44
N ALA A 115 -58.05 14.69 -20.37
CA ALA A 115 -57.80 13.27 -20.23
C ALA A 115 -57.08 12.68 -21.45
N ALA A 116 -57.48 13.05 -22.66
CA ALA A 116 -56.80 12.63 -23.89
C ALA A 116 -55.34 13.13 -23.94
N ALA A 117 -55.09 14.41 -23.62
CA ALA A 117 -53.74 14.96 -23.57
C ALA A 117 -52.87 14.27 -22.49
N ALA A 118 -53.45 13.90 -21.35
CA ALA A 118 -52.74 13.14 -20.31
C ALA A 118 -52.35 11.74 -20.79
N LEU A 119 -53.22 11.04 -21.52
CA LEU A 119 -52.92 9.73 -22.10
C LEU A 119 -51.83 9.81 -23.18
N GLU A 120 -51.85 10.85 -24.03
CA GLU A 120 -50.80 11.09 -25.02
C GLU A 120 -49.44 11.36 -24.35
N GLN A 121 -49.42 12.13 -23.25
CA GLN A 121 -48.21 12.36 -22.47
C GLN A 121 -47.69 11.07 -21.81
N GLN A 122 -48.59 10.22 -21.29
CA GLN A 122 -48.21 8.92 -20.73
C GLN A 122 -47.65 7.98 -21.79
N HIS A 123 -48.24 7.97 -22.99
CA HIS A 123 -47.74 7.15 -24.10
C HIS A 123 -46.38 7.65 -24.61
N ALA A 124 -46.20 8.96 -24.74
CA ALA A 124 -44.91 9.54 -25.11
C ALA A 124 -43.82 9.24 -24.07
N ALA A 125 -44.15 9.34 -22.77
CA ALA A 125 -43.24 8.99 -21.69
C ALA A 125 -42.89 7.48 -21.68
N ALA A 126 -43.87 6.61 -21.98
CA ALA A 126 -43.63 5.17 -22.08
C ALA A 126 -42.71 4.81 -23.26
N LEU A 127 -42.88 5.46 -24.42
CA LEU A 127 -41.99 5.27 -25.56
C LEU A 127 -40.57 5.76 -25.25
N ALA A 128 -40.42 6.93 -24.64
CA ALA A 128 -39.12 7.46 -24.23
C ALA A 128 -38.42 6.53 -23.20
N ALA A 129 -39.17 5.95 -22.27
CA ALA A 129 -38.63 4.98 -21.31
C ALA A 129 -38.17 3.69 -21.99
N LEU A 130 -38.89 3.23 -23.03
CA LEU A 130 -38.52 2.04 -23.79
C LEU A 130 -37.28 2.27 -24.66
N GLU A 131 -37.16 3.44 -25.29
CA GLU A 131 -35.95 3.84 -26.01
C GLU A 131 -34.73 3.96 -25.09
N ALA A 132 -34.91 4.50 -23.87
CA ALA A 132 -33.86 4.56 -22.87
C ALA A 132 -33.39 3.16 -22.45
N GLN A 133 -34.32 2.22 -22.23
CA GLN A 133 -33.98 0.82 -21.92
C GLN A 133 -33.24 0.14 -23.08
N GLN A 134 -33.65 0.38 -24.33
CA GLN A 134 -32.94 -0.15 -25.50
C GLN A 134 -31.51 0.41 -25.60
N ALA A 135 -31.32 1.70 -25.32
CA ALA A 135 -30.00 2.32 -25.29
C ALA A 135 -29.10 1.74 -24.17
N GLU A 136 -29.66 1.45 -23.00
CA GLU A 136 -28.92 0.77 -21.92
C GLU A 136 -28.50 -0.65 -22.30
N VAL A 137 -29.40 -1.44 -22.89
CA VAL A 137 -29.08 -2.79 -23.37
C VAL A 137 -27.99 -2.76 -24.45
N GLN A 138 -28.02 -1.78 -25.35
CA GLN A 138 -26.96 -1.59 -26.35
C GLN A 138 -25.63 -1.23 -25.70
N ARG A 139 -25.61 -0.30 -24.73
CA ARG A 139 -24.40 0.04 -23.97
C ARG A 139 -23.83 -1.15 -23.22
N GLU A 140 -24.68 -2.00 -22.63
CA GLU A 140 -24.23 -3.24 -22.00
C GLU A 140 -23.66 -4.24 -23.01
N ALA A 141 -24.28 -4.38 -24.18
CA ALA A 141 -23.80 -5.27 -25.23
C ALA A 141 -22.42 -4.82 -25.76
N ASP A 142 -22.24 -3.51 -25.97
CA ASP A 142 -20.96 -2.95 -26.41
C ASP A 142 -19.90 -3.05 -25.30
N ALA A 143 -20.28 -2.85 -24.03
CA ALA A 143 -19.39 -3.09 -22.90
C ALA A 143 -18.96 -4.56 -22.80
N ARG A 144 -19.86 -5.51 -23.09
CA ARG A 144 -19.52 -6.96 -23.12
C ARG A 144 -18.58 -7.29 -24.27
N LYS A 145 -18.78 -6.71 -25.46
CA LYS A 145 -17.85 -6.86 -26.60
C LYS A 145 -16.48 -6.29 -26.27
N ALA A 146 -16.41 -5.08 -25.71
CA ALA A 146 -15.14 -4.46 -25.32
C ALA A 146 -14.40 -5.29 -24.25
N ARG A 147 -15.11 -5.90 -23.29
CA ARG A 147 -14.51 -6.83 -22.33
C ARG A 147 -13.96 -8.08 -23.00
N ALA A 148 -14.70 -8.68 -23.93
CA ALA A 148 -14.25 -9.85 -24.67
C ALA A 148 -13.01 -9.55 -25.55
N GLU A 149 -12.98 -8.38 -26.19
CA GLU A 149 -11.80 -7.92 -26.97
C GLU A 149 -10.59 -7.68 -26.06
N ALA A 150 -10.78 -7.07 -24.89
CA ALA A 150 -9.71 -6.88 -23.91
C ALA A 150 -9.18 -8.20 -23.35
N GLU A 151 -10.04 -9.19 -23.12
CA GLU A 151 -9.63 -10.54 -22.72
C GLU A 151 -8.87 -11.25 -23.84
N ALA A 152 -9.31 -11.14 -25.09
CA ALA A 152 -8.60 -11.69 -26.24
C ALA A 152 -7.18 -11.10 -26.38
N GLN A 153 -7.04 -9.78 -26.21
CA GLN A 153 -5.74 -9.11 -26.22
C GLN A 153 -4.84 -9.58 -25.06
N ARG A 154 -5.40 -9.77 -23.86
CA ARG A 154 -4.65 -10.33 -22.72
C ARG A 154 -4.14 -11.73 -23.01
N MET A 155 -4.97 -12.60 -23.58
CA MET A 155 -4.58 -13.96 -23.96
C MET A 155 -3.50 -13.96 -25.06
N GLU A 156 -3.53 -13.00 -25.99
CA GLU A 156 -2.49 -12.85 -27.01
C GLU A 156 -1.15 -12.40 -26.41
N VAL A 157 -1.16 -11.44 -25.49
CA VAL A 157 0.04 -11.01 -24.75
C VAL A 157 0.60 -12.16 -23.91
N GLU A 158 -0.25 -12.96 -23.26
CA GLU A 158 0.19 -14.14 -22.51
C GLU A 158 0.82 -15.20 -23.42
N ARG A 159 0.25 -15.45 -24.61
CA ARG A 159 0.85 -16.34 -25.62
C ARG A 159 2.22 -15.84 -26.06
N GLN A 160 2.36 -14.55 -26.37
CA GLN A 160 3.64 -13.95 -26.74
C GLN A 160 4.67 -14.08 -25.61
N ARG A 161 4.26 -13.90 -24.35
CA ARG A 161 5.14 -14.11 -23.18
C ARG A 161 5.59 -15.57 -23.05
N VAL A 162 4.69 -16.54 -23.26
CA VAL A 162 5.04 -17.96 -23.23
C VAL A 162 6.00 -18.30 -24.36
N GLU A 163 5.78 -17.78 -25.57
CA GLU A 163 6.71 -17.95 -26.71
C GLU A 163 8.09 -17.35 -26.42
N GLN A 164 8.14 -16.15 -25.83
CA GLN A 164 9.40 -15.52 -25.39
C GLN A 164 10.13 -16.36 -24.35
N LEU A 165 9.43 -16.86 -23.32
CA LEU A 165 10.02 -17.73 -22.31
C LEU A 165 10.54 -19.04 -22.91
N MET A 166 9.83 -19.63 -23.87
CA MET A 166 10.30 -20.83 -24.58
C MET A 166 11.54 -20.53 -25.44
N ALA A 167 11.59 -19.37 -26.11
CA ALA A 167 12.77 -18.95 -26.87
C ALA A 167 13.98 -18.68 -25.95
N GLU A 168 13.78 -18.03 -24.81
CA GLU A 168 14.83 -17.84 -23.79
C GLU A 168 15.34 -19.17 -23.24
N GLN A 169 14.44 -20.10 -22.93
CA GLN A 169 14.80 -21.45 -22.50
C GLN A 169 15.61 -22.18 -23.58
N ALA A 170 15.24 -22.09 -24.85
CA ALA A 170 16.01 -22.67 -25.95
C ALA A 170 17.42 -22.07 -26.07
N VAL A 171 17.55 -20.74 -25.93
CA VAL A 171 18.86 -20.06 -25.95
C VAL A 171 19.72 -20.46 -24.75
N THR A 172 19.13 -20.56 -23.55
CA THR A 172 19.87 -21.02 -22.37
C THR A 172 20.30 -22.48 -22.47
N ALA A 173 19.47 -23.35 -23.06
CA ALA A 173 19.83 -24.73 -23.36
C ALA A 173 21.00 -24.80 -24.35
N ALA A 174 20.95 -24.04 -25.45
CA ALA A 174 22.04 -23.95 -26.42
C ALA A 174 23.35 -23.44 -25.80
N LYS A 175 23.28 -22.45 -24.89
CA LYS A 175 24.45 -21.98 -24.13
C LYS A 175 25.03 -23.05 -23.21
N ARG A 176 24.18 -23.86 -22.57
CA ARG A 176 24.62 -24.98 -21.72
C ARG A 176 25.31 -26.07 -22.54
N GLU A 177 24.79 -26.38 -23.72
CA GLU A 177 25.41 -27.34 -24.65
C GLU A 177 26.77 -26.81 -25.16
N ALA A 178 26.84 -25.53 -25.54
CA ALA A 178 28.11 -24.91 -25.93
C ALA A 178 29.16 -24.94 -24.80
N ALA A 179 28.76 -24.60 -23.57
CA ALA A 179 29.65 -24.67 -22.40
C ALA A 179 30.09 -26.12 -22.09
N ALA A 180 29.20 -27.10 -22.30
CA ALA A 180 29.55 -28.51 -22.13
C ALA A 180 30.60 -28.96 -23.16
N LEU A 181 30.47 -28.52 -24.42
CA LEU A 181 31.47 -28.79 -25.47
C LEU A 181 32.81 -28.12 -25.16
N GLU A 182 32.81 -26.87 -24.69
CA GLU A 182 34.04 -26.18 -24.27
C GLU A 182 34.73 -26.90 -23.10
N LEU A 183 33.95 -27.35 -22.11
CA LEU A 183 34.48 -28.12 -20.98
C LEU A 183 35.06 -29.47 -21.45
N GLN A 184 34.42 -30.13 -22.41
CA GLN A 184 34.93 -31.36 -23.01
C GLN A 184 36.25 -31.12 -23.75
N GLU A 185 36.37 -30.05 -24.54
CA GLU A 185 37.65 -29.68 -25.16
C GLU A 185 38.75 -29.39 -24.14
N GLN A 186 38.42 -28.73 -23.03
CA GLN A 186 39.38 -28.47 -21.95
C GLN A 186 39.85 -29.77 -21.30
N LEU A 187 38.94 -30.71 -21.04
CA LEU A 187 39.27 -32.04 -20.52
C LEU A 187 40.16 -32.81 -21.51
N ASP A 188 39.87 -32.78 -22.80
CA ASP A 188 40.69 -33.42 -23.83
C ASP A 188 42.09 -32.79 -23.92
N LYS A 189 42.19 -31.46 -23.80
CA LYS A 189 43.49 -30.75 -23.73
C LYS A 189 44.27 -31.13 -22.47
N GLN A 190 43.61 -31.27 -21.32
CA GLN A 190 44.22 -31.73 -20.06
C GLN A 190 44.68 -33.19 -20.16
N LEU A 191 43.85 -34.08 -20.70
CA LEU A 191 44.20 -35.49 -20.93
C LEU A 191 45.39 -35.60 -21.89
N ALA A 192 45.41 -34.83 -22.99
CA ALA A 192 46.55 -34.76 -23.91
C ALA A 192 47.81 -34.21 -23.22
N GLY A 193 47.66 -33.27 -22.28
CA GLY A 193 48.73 -32.80 -21.39
C GLY A 193 49.29 -33.91 -20.51
N HIS A 194 48.43 -34.63 -19.80
CA HIS A 194 48.82 -35.74 -18.93
C HIS A 194 49.43 -36.92 -19.70
N VAL A 195 48.94 -37.21 -20.92
CA VAL A 195 49.56 -38.23 -21.78
C VAL A 195 50.98 -37.80 -22.18
N ARG A 196 51.20 -36.53 -22.50
CA ARG A 196 52.54 -35.98 -22.76
C ARG A 196 53.44 -36.01 -21.53
N GLU A 197 52.92 -35.65 -20.37
CA GLU A 197 53.64 -35.75 -19.09
C GLU A 197 54.01 -37.19 -18.75
N ARG A 198 53.10 -38.15 -18.97
CA ARG A 198 53.36 -39.58 -18.75
C ARG A 198 54.36 -40.15 -19.75
N ALA A 199 54.33 -39.69 -21.01
CA ALA A 199 55.35 -40.02 -22.00
C ALA A 199 56.72 -39.46 -21.59
N ALA A 200 56.78 -38.21 -21.12
CA ALA A 200 57.99 -37.59 -20.59
C ALA A 200 58.51 -38.32 -19.35
N ALA A 201 57.62 -38.71 -18.42
CA ALA A 201 57.95 -39.51 -17.25
C ALA A 201 58.53 -40.88 -17.62
N ARG A 202 57.97 -41.56 -18.62
CA ARG A 202 58.56 -42.82 -19.16
C ARG A 202 59.92 -42.60 -19.83
N CYS A 203 60.11 -41.48 -20.53
CA CYS A 203 61.42 -41.10 -21.08
C CYS A 203 62.45 -40.84 -19.96
N ILE A 204 62.03 -40.16 -18.89
CA ILE A 204 62.84 -39.94 -17.68
C ILE A 204 63.16 -41.28 -17.00
N GLU A 205 62.19 -42.19 -16.88
CA GLU A 205 62.37 -43.52 -16.28
C GLU A 205 63.34 -44.38 -17.12
N ARG A 206 63.22 -44.38 -18.45
CA ARG A 206 64.20 -45.05 -19.34
C ARG A 206 65.58 -44.42 -19.25
N ALA A 207 65.66 -43.09 -19.15
CA ALA A 207 66.91 -42.38 -18.91
C ALA A 207 67.49 -42.71 -17.51
N TRP A 208 66.63 -42.95 -16.51
CA TRP A 208 66.99 -43.35 -15.16
C TRP A 208 67.54 -44.78 -15.09
N VAL A 209 66.93 -45.71 -15.83
CA VAL A 209 67.44 -47.08 -16.01
C VAL A 209 68.79 -47.08 -16.74
N ARG A 210 69.01 -46.16 -17.70
CA ARG A 210 70.33 -45.93 -18.32
C ARG A 210 71.32 -45.18 -17.41
N TYR A 211 70.83 -44.52 -16.36
CA TYR A 211 71.60 -43.76 -15.37
C TYR A 211 72.06 -44.62 -14.18
N SER A 212 71.29 -45.63 -13.79
CA SER A 212 71.64 -46.54 -12.70
C SER A 212 72.83 -47.45 -13.02
N SER A 213 73.21 -47.60 -14.30
CA SER A 213 74.34 -48.43 -14.73
C SER A 213 75.72 -47.76 -14.63
N ASN A 214 75.84 -46.45 -14.35
CA ASN A 214 77.17 -45.79 -14.32
C ASN A 214 77.33 -44.73 -13.20
N PRO A 215 78.08 -45.02 -12.11
CA PRO A 215 78.09 -44.22 -10.88
C PRO A 215 78.76 -42.83 -10.98
N GLY A 216 79.78 -42.65 -11.84
CA GLY A 216 80.51 -41.37 -11.97
C GLY A 216 79.73 -40.25 -12.69
N GLY A 217 78.78 -40.62 -13.57
CA GLY A 217 77.90 -39.65 -14.26
C GLY A 217 76.72 -39.17 -13.41
N ARG A 218 76.42 -39.85 -12.29
CA ARG A 218 75.24 -39.58 -11.46
C ARG A 218 75.33 -38.25 -10.73
N ALA A 219 76.46 -37.95 -10.09
CA ALA A 219 76.62 -36.73 -9.30
C ALA A 219 76.53 -35.45 -10.16
N ARG A 220 77.19 -35.43 -11.34
CA ARG A 220 77.17 -34.26 -12.25
C ARG A 220 75.80 -34.03 -12.89
N ARG A 221 75.06 -35.10 -13.22
CA ARG A 221 73.72 -34.97 -13.81
C ARG A 221 72.62 -34.72 -12.77
N ALA A 222 72.75 -35.22 -11.54
CA ALA A 222 71.85 -34.87 -10.43
C ALA A 222 71.92 -33.38 -10.10
N ALA A 223 73.12 -32.78 -10.09
CA ALA A 223 73.28 -31.34 -9.97
C ALA A 223 72.60 -30.58 -11.12
N HIS A 224 72.71 -31.07 -12.36
CA HIS A 224 72.05 -30.47 -13.52
C HIS A 224 70.52 -30.56 -13.45
N ILE A 225 69.97 -31.68 -12.98
CA ILE A 225 68.53 -31.87 -12.76
C ILE A 225 68.03 -30.93 -11.66
N ALA A 226 68.78 -30.77 -10.56
CA ALA A 226 68.43 -29.83 -9.49
C ALA A 226 68.38 -28.38 -9.99
N VAL A 227 69.33 -27.97 -10.85
CA VAL A 227 69.34 -26.64 -11.49
C VAL A 227 68.13 -26.47 -12.41
N LEU A 228 67.79 -27.47 -13.22
CA LEU A 228 66.61 -27.45 -14.09
C LEU A 228 65.30 -27.36 -13.28
N GLN A 229 65.19 -28.11 -12.18
CA GLN A 229 64.04 -28.03 -11.27
C GLN A 229 63.94 -26.67 -10.58
N ALA A 230 65.06 -26.09 -10.14
CA ALA A 230 65.09 -24.75 -9.56
C ALA A 230 64.68 -23.68 -10.59
N ALA A 231 65.19 -23.77 -11.82
CA ALA A 231 64.82 -22.86 -12.91
C ALA A 231 63.34 -22.98 -13.30
N TRP A 232 62.79 -24.20 -13.35
CA TRP A 232 61.38 -24.42 -13.63
C TRP A 232 60.48 -23.89 -12.51
N ARG A 233 60.83 -24.13 -11.24
CA ARG A 233 60.13 -23.55 -10.08
C ARG A 233 60.18 -22.03 -10.10
N ALA A 234 61.35 -21.43 -10.37
CA ALA A 234 61.50 -19.98 -10.48
C ALA A 234 60.64 -19.39 -11.61
N ARG A 235 60.57 -20.06 -12.77
CA ARG A 235 59.70 -19.67 -13.87
C ARG A 235 58.22 -19.72 -13.50
N ASN A 236 57.78 -20.80 -12.85
CA ASN A 236 56.39 -20.93 -12.41
C ASN A 236 56.01 -19.89 -11.37
N VAL A 237 56.90 -19.63 -10.40
CA VAL A 237 56.72 -18.54 -9.41
C VAL A 237 56.60 -17.19 -10.12
N ARG A 238 57.43 -16.92 -11.14
CA ARG A 238 57.36 -15.67 -11.91
C ARG A 238 56.04 -15.54 -12.68
N ILE A 239 55.55 -16.63 -13.30
CA ILE A 239 54.26 -16.65 -14.01
C ILE A 239 53.10 -16.40 -13.04
N MET A 240 53.09 -17.09 -11.89
CA MET A 240 52.08 -16.89 -10.84
C MET A 240 52.10 -15.45 -10.33
N PHE A 241 53.29 -14.88 -10.09
CA PHE A 241 53.43 -13.51 -9.63
C PHE A 241 52.95 -12.48 -10.67
N THR A 242 53.20 -12.70 -11.96
CA THR A 242 52.66 -11.84 -13.02
C THR A 242 51.13 -11.91 -13.09
N HIS A 243 50.56 -13.11 -12.90
CA HIS A 243 49.11 -13.30 -12.90
C HIS A 243 48.45 -12.63 -11.68
N MET A 244 48.99 -12.83 -10.48
CA MET A 244 48.56 -12.12 -9.26
C MET A 244 48.65 -10.60 -9.40
N ARG A 245 49.72 -10.07 -10.01
CA ARG A 245 49.83 -8.62 -10.26
C ARG A 245 48.75 -8.12 -11.22
N ALA A 246 48.41 -8.90 -12.25
CA ALA A 246 47.33 -8.55 -13.18
C ALA A 246 45.98 -8.54 -12.45
N GLN A 247 45.68 -9.58 -11.67
CA GLN A 247 44.48 -9.67 -10.84
C GLN A 247 44.35 -8.48 -9.88
N HIS A 248 45.42 -8.16 -9.14
CA HIS A 248 45.42 -7.03 -8.21
C HIS A 248 45.21 -5.68 -8.90
N ARG A 249 45.83 -5.47 -10.08
CA ARG A 249 45.60 -4.25 -10.86
C ARG A 249 44.16 -4.10 -11.32
N VAL A 250 43.51 -5.17 -11.73
CA VAL A 250 42.11 -5.12 -12.16
C VAL A 250 41.19 -4.84 -10.98
N LEU A 251 41.43 -5.44 -9.82
CA LEU A 251 40.68 -5.11 -8.59
C LEU A 251 40.81 -3.63 -8.22
N LEU A 252 42.03 -3.07 -8.27
CA LEU A 252 42.23 -1.62 -8.05
C LEU A 252 41.49 -0.74 -9.08
N ARG A 253 41.37 -1.21 -10.33
CA ARG A 253 40.57 -0.50 -11.35
C ARG A 253 39.07 -0.57 -11.05
N VAL A 254 38.57 -1.72 -10.58
CA VAL A 254 37.18 -1.86 -10.13
C VAL A 254 36.92 -0.90 -8.98
N GLU A 255 37.78 -0.86 -7.95
CA GLU A 255 37.66 0.07 -6.83
C GLU A 255 37.71 1.54 -7.27
N ALA A 256 38.59 1.88 -8.22
CA ALA A 256 38.67 3.22 -8.80
C ALA A 256 37.40 3.58 -9.60
N ALA A 257 36.82 2.63 -10.33
CA ALA A 257 35.58 2.84 -11.08
C ALA A 257 34.36 2.98 -10.14
N VAL A 258 34.30 2.18 -9.08
CA VAL A 258 33.29 2.28 -8.01
C VAL A 258 33.35 3.66 -7.35
N SER A 259 34.54 4.10 -6.97
CA SER A 259 34.71 5.41 -6.32
C SER A 259 34.44 6.60 -7.24
N ALA A 260 34.65 6.44 -8.56
CA ALA A 260 34.28 7.42 -9.56
C ALA A 260 32.80 7.36 -9.98
N ALA A 261 32.04 6.36 -9.52
CA ALA A 261 30.66 6.08 -9.94
C ALA A 261 30.49 6.00 -11.48
N ASP A 262 31.51 5.53 -12.19
CA ASP A 262 31.54 5.41 -13.65
C ASP A 262 31.14 3.99 -14.06
N THR A 263 29.89 3.84 -14.50
CA THR A 263 29.30 2.53 -14.84
C THR A 263 29.99 1.86 -16.03
N ASP A 264 30.50 2.63 -16.98
CA ASP A 264 31.13 2.10 -18.19
C ASP A 264 32.51 1.54 -17.85
N ARG A 265 33.27 2.29 -17.04
CA ARG A 265 34.55 1.79 -16.51
C ARG A 265 34.36 0.56 -15.62
N LEU A 266 33.30 0.54 -14.82
CA LEU A 266 32.97 -0.59 -13.96
C LEU A 266 32.70 -1.87 -14.77
N GLN A 267 31.90 -1.77 -15.84
CA GLN A 267 31.62 -2.90 -16.73
C GLN A 267 32.87 -3.39 -17.46
N SER A 268 33.72 -2.47 -17.95
CA SER A 268 34.98 -2.84 -18.60
C SER A 268 35.94 -3.55 -17.65
N ALA A 269 36.07 -3.07 -16.41
CA ALA A 269 36.92 -3.67 -15.39
C ALA A 269 36.38 -5.01 -14.90
N LEU A 270 35.06 -5.20 -14.90
CA LEU A 270 34.43 -6.48 -14.57
C LEU A 270 34.65 -7.53 -15.66
N GLN A 271 34.55 -7.17 -16.94
CA GLN A 271 34.91 -8.07 -18.04
C GLN A 271 36.40 -8.47 -17.97
N GLU A 272 37.29 -7.52 -17.69
CA GLU A 272 38.71 -7.82 -17.43
C GLU A 272 38.89 -8.77 -16.23
N ALA A 273 38.12 -8.59 -15.15
CA ALA A 273 38.20 -9.43 -13.95
C ALA A 273 37.75 -10.87 -14.21
N GLU A 274 36.73 -11.08 -15.04
CA GLU A 274 36.25 -12.40 -15.46
C GLU A 274 37.32 -13.15 -16.25
N THR A 275 38.00 -12.48 -17.19
CA THR A 275 39.09 -13.11 -17.97
C THR A 275 40.28 -13.54 -17.10
N LEU A 276 40.48 -12.91 -15.93
CA LEU A 276 41.57 -13.19 -15.00
C LEU A 276 41.15 -14.11 -13.82
N GLY A 277 39.92 -14.61 -13.80
CA GLY A 277 39.43 -15.52 -12.76
C GLY A 277 39.16 -14.85 -11.40
N VAL A 278 39.03 -13.52 -11.34
CA VAL A 278 38.65 -12.74 -10.14
C VAL A 278 37.27 -12.09 -10.29
N GLY A 279 36.45 -12.62 -11.20
CA GLY A 279 35.12 -12.12 -11.51
C GLY A 279 34.18 -12.09 -10.30
N ASP A 280 34.20 -13.10 -9.44
CA ASP A 280 33.29 -13.16 -8.27
C ASP A 280 33.55 -12.03 -7.27
N SER A 281 34.83 -11.70 -7.00
CA SER A 281 35.19 -10.59 -6.13
C SER A 281 34.83 -9.23 -6.75
N ALA A 282 35.02 -9.08 -8.06
CA ALA A 282 34.60 -7.89 -8.78
C ALA A 282 33.06 -7.73 -8.78
N ARG A 283 32.32 -8.81 -9.04
CA ARG A 283 30.85 -8.85 -8.99
C ARG A 283 30.33 -8.47 -7.60
N ALA A 284 30.89 -9.03 -6.53
CA ALA A 284 30.52 -8.65 -5.17
C ALA A 284 30.72 -7.15 -4.90
N CYS A 285 31.80 -6.54 -5.43
CA CYS A 285 32.01 -5.09 -5.30
C CYS A 285 30.98 -4.28 -6.10
N VAL A 286 30.64 -4.72 -7.31
CA VAL A 286 29.62 -4.07 -8.16
C VAL A 286 28.23 -4.18 -7.54
N GLU A 287 27.86 -5.35 -7.04
CA GLU A 287 26.59 -5.58 -6.34
C GLU A 287 26.48 -4.69 -5.09
N ALA A 288 27.54 -4.60 -4.28
CA ALA A 288 27.55 -3.72 -3.11
C ALA A 288 27.38 -2.24 -3.50
N PHE A 289 28.00 -1.80 -4.61
CA PHE A 289 27.81 -0.44 -5.14
C PHE A 289 26.38 -0.20 -5.62
N GLN A 290 25.79 -1.16 -6.35
CA GLN A 290 24.40 -1.06 -6.83
C GLN A 290 23.40 -1.05 -5.67
N GLN A 291 23.59 -1.89 -4.66
CA GLN A 291 22.77 -1.88 -3.44
C GLN A 291 22.88 -0.55 -2.70
N GLY A 292 24.11 -0.02 -2.57
CA GLY A 292 24.33 1.31 -2.00
C GLY A 292 23.61 2.42 -2.77
N ALA A 293 23.61 2.36 -4.11
CA ALA A 293 22.88 3.31 -4.95
C ALA A 293 21.36 3.19 -4.77
N SER A 294 20.81 1.96 -4.73
CA SER A 294 19.37 1.74 -4.52
C SER A 294 18.91 2.20 -3.14
N ASP A 295 19.72 1.98 -2.10
CA ASP A 295 19.41 2.44 -0.74
C ASP A 295 19.37 3.96 -0.67
N VAL A 296 20.30 4.64 -1.36
CA VAL A 296 20.33 6.10 -1.43
C VAL A 296 19.17 6.65 -2.24
N GLU A 297 18.79 6.00 -3.34
CA GLU A 297 17.60 6.34 -4.13
C GLU A 297 16.32 6.24 -3.28
N GLN A 298 16.14 5.14 -2.54
CA GLN A 298 15.00 4.98 -1.63
C GLN A 298 14.99 6.03 -0.53
N ARG A 299 16.14 6.35 0.06
CA ARG A 299 16.26 7.42 1.07
C ARG A 299 15.93 8.79 0.49
N LEU A 300 16.36 9.07 -0.74
CA LEU A 300 16.06 10.31 -1.45
C LEU A 300 14.55 10.44 -1.71
N ALA A 301 13.90 9.37 -2.20
CA ALA A 301 12.46 9.37 -2.44
C ALA A 301 11.65 9.53 -1.13
N ALA A 302 12.05 8.83 -0.06
CA ALA A 302 11.43 8.96 1.26
C ALA A 302 11.62 10.37 1.85
N ALA A 303 12.83 10.94 1.73
CA ALA A 303 13.11 12.28 2.21
C ALA A 303 12.36 13.37 1.40
N ALA A 304 12.20 13.17 0.09
CA ALA A 304 11.43 14.08 -0.75
C ALA A 304 9.94 14.08 -0.39
N SER A 305 9.35 12.91 -0.13
CA SER A 305 7.90 12.74 0.12
C SER A 305 7.47 13.00 1.57
N ALA A 306 8.30 12.66 2.56
CA ALA A 306 7.94 12.75 3.97
C ALA A 306 9.03 13.37 4.86
N GLY A 307 10.25 13.56 4.35
CA GLY A 307 11.36 14.12 5.13
C GLY A 307 11.25 15.61 5.43
N THR A 308 12.09 16.05 6.36
CA THR A 308 12.40 17.46 6.66
C THR A 308 13.49 17.98 5.70
N LEU A 309 13.66 19.30 5.61
CA LEU A 309 14.69 19.93 4.78
C LEU A 309 16.09 19.36 5.03
N LEU A 310 16.46 19.14 6.30
CA LEU A 310 17.78 18.62 6.66
C LEU A 310 17.97 17.18 6.15
N THR A 311 16.96 16.33 6.34
CA THR A 311 17.00 14.95 5.84
C THR A 311 17.03 14.90 4.31
N PHE A 312 16.31 15.79 3.65
CA PHE A 312 16.32 15.91 2.19
C PHE A 312 17.68 16.36 1.67
N ARG A 313 18.30 17.38 2.26
CA ARG A 313 19.65 17.83 1.89
C ARG A 313 20.70 16.74 2.07
N ALA A 314 20.69 16.06 3.21
CA ALA A 314 21.61 14.94 3.45
C ALA A 314 21.42 13.80 2.44
N ALA A 315 20.16 13.50 2.05
CA ALA A 315 19.87 12.51 1.02
C ALA A 315 20.33 12.94 -0.37
N VAL A 316 20.17 14.23 -0.73
CA VAL A 316 20.67 14.79 -1.99
C VAL A 316 22.21 14.75 -2.03
N GLU A 317 22.90 15.15 -0.95
CA GLU A 317 24.37 15.07 -0.85
C GLU A 317 24.89 13.63 -0.98
N ALA A 318 24.16 12.66 -0.40
CA ALA A 318 24.48 11.24 -0.57
C ALA A 318 24.27 10.78 -2.03
N ALA A 319 23.16 11.19 -2.65
CA ALA A 319 22.81 10.84 -4.03
C ALA A 319 23.76 11.48 -5.06
N GLN A 320 24.27 12.68 -4.80
CA GLN A 320 25.23 13.38 -5.67
C GLN A 320 26.54 12.61 -5.89
N ARG A 321 26.87 11.67 -5.01
CA ARG A 321 28.02 10.77 -5.16
C ARG A 321 27.83 9.74 -6.28
N PHE A 322 26.60 9.53 -6.71
CA PHE A 322 26.24 8.58 -7.76
C PHE A 322 25.78 9.35 -9.00
N ALA A 323 26.67 9.44 -10.00
CA ALA A 323 26.36 10.02 -11.31
C ALA A 323 25.03 9.52 -11.94
N PRO A 324 24.67 8.22 -11.89
CA PRO A 324 23.41 7.76 -12.48
C PRO A 324 22.14 8.22 -11.75
N LEU A 325 22.24 8.74 -10.50
CA LEU A 325 21.09 9.21 -9.73
C LEU A 325 20.70 10.68 -9.99
N GLN A 326 21.42 11.38 -10.87
CA GLN A 326 21.13 12.79 -11.21
C GLN A 326 19.68 13.06 -11.68
N PRO A 327 19.06 12.24 -12.55
CA PRO A 327 17.66 12.47 -12.92
C PRO A 327 16.70 12.25 -11.75
N GLN A 328 16.98 11.30 -10.86
CA GLN A 328 16.21 11.07 -9.63
C GLN A 328 16.34 12.24 -8.65
N ILE A 329 17.52 12.85 -8.54
CA ILE A 329 17.73 14.07 -7.74
C ILE A 329 16.85 15.21 -8.27
N ALA A 330 16.79 15.42 -9.58
CA ALA A 330 15.95 16.44 -10.18
C ALA A 330 14.45 16.19 -9.88
N ALA A 331 13.98 14.95 -10.05
CA ALA A 331 12.60 14.58 -9.74
C ALA A 331 12.27 14.73 -8.25
N ALA A 332 13.14 14.26 -7.37
CA ALA A 332 12.97 14.37 -5.92
C ALA A 332 12.97 15.83 -5.43
N THR A 333 13.77 16.68 -6.07
CA THR A 333 13.78 18.13 -5.80
C THR A 333 12.47 18.78 -6.20
N ALA A 334 11.92 18.45 -7.37
CA ALA A 334 10.62 18.96 -7.80
C ALA A 334 9.49 18.55 -6.82
N THR A 335 9.47 17.29 -6.36
CA THR A 335 8.50 16.80 -5.37
C THR A 335 8.65 17.51 -4.02
N PHE A 336 9.89 17.74 -3.56
CA PHE A 336 10.14 18.46 -2.31
C PHE A 336 9.71 19.94 -2.41
N GLU A 337 9.98 20.60 -3.54
CA GLU A 337 9.53 21.96 -3.81
C GLU A 337 8.00 22.08 -3.85
N GLU A 338 7.31 21.11 -4.45
CA GLU A 338 5.84 21.07 -4.45
C GLU A 338 5.28 20.99 -3.02
N ARG A 339 5.89 20.15 -2.16
CA ARG A 339 5.52 20.09 -0.74
C ARG A 339 5.77 21.42 -0.02
N CYS A 340 6.87 22.11 -0.34
CA CYS A 340 7.13 23.44 0.22
C CYS A 340 6.02 24.42 -0.19
N ARG A 341 5.61 24.45 -1.47
CA ARG A 341 4.51 25.29 -1.95
C ARG A 341 3.17 24.93 -1.28
N ASN A 342 2.89 23.65 -1.10
CA ASN A 342 1.67 23.20 -0.41
C ASN A 342 1.65 23.61 1.07
N ALA A 343 2.81 23.57 1.74
CA ALA A 343 2.91 24.04 3.12
C ALA A 343 2.79 25.56 3.23
N GLU A 344 3.33 26.32 2.28
CA GLU A 344 3.11 27.77 2.19
C GLU A 344 1.63 28.10 1.99
N ALA A 345 0.94 27.41 1.06
CA ALA A 345 -0.49 27.59 0.85
C ALA A 345 -1.33 27.21 2.09
N ALA A 346 -0.95 26.15 2.81
CA ALA A 346 -1.60 25.75 4.05
C ALA A 346 -1.38 26.77 5.17
N LEU A 347 -0.20 27.39 5.24
CA LEU A 347 0.09 28.48 6.16
C LEU A 347 -0.75 29.72 5.84
N ASP A 348 -0.83 30.11 4.56
CA ASP A 348 -1.64 31.24 4.11
C ASP A 348 -3.14 31.01 4.42
N ALA A 349 -3.65 29.79 4.20
CA ALA A 349 -5.02 29.41 4.56
C ALA A 349 -5.25 29.42 6.09
N ALA A 350 -4.28 28.95 6.88
CA ALA A 350 -4.38 28.98 8.34
C ALA A 350 -4.42 30.42 8.89
N VAL A 351 -3.65 31.34 8.29
CA VAL A 351 -3.64 32.76 8.64
C VAL A 351 -4.97 33.43 8.29
N ALA A 352 -5.63 33.02 7.19
CA ALA A 352 -6.96 33.54 6.85
C ALA A 352 -8.02 33.04 7.85
N ASP A 353 -8.16 31.73 8.01
CA ASP A 353 -9.41 31.14 8.53
C ASP A 353 -9.26 30.33 9.84
N SER A 354 -8.05 30.10 10.33
CA SER A 354 -7.82 29.21 11.49
C SER A 354 -7.55 29.95 12.80
N THR A 355 -7.65 29.24 13.94
CA THR A 355 -7.23 29.78 15.25
C THR A 355 -5.71 29.92 15.32
N MET A 356 -5.19 30.68 16.30
CA MET A 356 -3.73 30.76 16.53
C MET A 356 -3.06 29.40 16.74
N GLN A 357 -3.77 28.42 17.30
CA GLN A 357 -3.25 27.06 17.43
C GLN A 357 -3.08 26.37 16.06
N GLY A 358 -4.02 26.59 15.13
CA GLY A 358 -3.89 26.12 13.75
C GLY A 358 -2.75 26.81 13.00
N VAL A 359 -2.56 28.12 13.21
CA VAL A 359 -1.42 28.86 12.65
C VAL A 359 -0.09 28.33 13.19
N MET A 360 0.02 28.04 14.49
CA MET A 360 1.25 27.47 15.08
C MET A 360 1.57 26.07 14.53
N SER A 361 0.55 25.22 14.33
CA SER A 361 0.71 23.91 13.70
C SER A 361 1.19 24.03 12.24
N ALA A 362 0.60 24.94 11.46
CA ALA A 362 1.02 25.21 10.09
C ALA A 362 2.45 25.79 10.02
N LEU A 363 2.82 26.65 10.97
CA LEU A 363 4.19 27.18 11.10
C LEU A 363 5.20 26.07 11.44
N GLU A 364 4.86 25.14 12.33
CA GLU A 364 5.73 24.02 12.64
C GLU A 364 5.97 23.14 11.40
N ALA A 365 4.92 22.79 10.67
CA ALA A 365 5.02 22.04 9.41
C ALA A 365 5.84 22.80 8.35
N ALA A 366 5.61 24.11 8.18
CA ALA A 366 6.36 24.95 7.25
C ALA A 366 7.85 25.07 7.65
N SER A 367 8.15 25.15 8.96
CA SER A 367 9.52 25.23 9.47
C SER A 367 10.31 23.95 9.21
N GLN A 368 9.67 22.77 9.30
CA GLN A 368 10.30 21.48 9.01
C GLN A 368 10.68 21.33 7.53
N LEU A 369 9.95 22.01 6.63
CA LEU A 369 10.22 22.05 5.19
C LEU A 369 11.18 23.19 4.79
N GLY A 370 11.50 24.09 5.73
CA GLY A 370 12.44 25.18 5.52
C GLY A 370 11.86 26.36 4.73
N VAL A 371 10.54 26.59 4.84
CA VAL A 371 9.92 27.83 4.38
C VAL A 371 10.65 29.03 4.99
N HIS A 372 10.85 30.09 4.22
CA HIS A 372 11.67 31.22 4.64
C HIS A 372 11.18 31.86 5.95
N ASN A 373 12.12 32.13 6.87
CA ASN A 373 11.84 32.75 8.17
C ASN A 373 11.09 34.09 8.05
N THR A 374 11.34 34.85 6.99
CA THR A 374 10.63 36.11 6.72
C THR A 374 9.15 35.88 6.47
N ARG A 375 8.79 34.93 5.59
CA ARG A 375 7.40 34.53 5.34
C ARG A 375 6.70 34.04 6.61
N MET A 376 7.38 33.21 7.42
CA MET A 376 6.82 32.75 8.69
C MET A 376 6.58 33.91 9.68
N ALA A 377 7.50 34.88 9.74
CA ALA A 377 7.34 36.08 10.57
C ALA A 377 6.18 36.96 10.09
N ASP A 378 6.03 37.13 8.77
CA ASP A 378 4.94 37.87 8.16
C ASP A 378 3.59 37.21 8.47
N ALA A 379 3.50 35.88 8.34
CA ALA A 379 2.32 35.09 8.70
C ALA A 379 1.92 35.26 10.19
N ILE A 380 2.89 35.24 11.11
CA ILE A 380 2.64 35.50 12.54
C ILE A 380 2.11 36.93 12.75
N SER A 381 2.69 37.91 12.07
CA SER A 381 2.27 39.31 12.19
C SER A 381 0.84 39.52 11.67
N ALA A 382 0.50 38.89 10.54
CA ALA A 382 -0.82 38.92 9.94
C ALA A 382 -1.87 38.24 10.82
N ALA A 383 -1.58 37.05 11.36
CA ALA A 383 -2.46 36.34 12.28
C ALA A 383 -2.73 37.17 13.56
N ARG A 384 -1.69 37.80 14.13
CA ARG A 384 -1.85 38.71 15.28
C ARG A 384 -2.69 39.94 14.97
N ALA A 385 -2.53 40.51 13.78
CA ALA A 385 -3.32 41.67 13.35
C ALA A 385 -4.81 41.31 13.20
N ARG A 386 -5.09 40.14 12.60
CA ARG A 386 -6.44 39.58 12.49
C ARG A 386 -7.06 39.34 13.86
N ASP A 387 -6.37 38.63 14.76
CA ASP A 387 -6.88 38.38 16.11
C ASP A 387 -7.11 39.68 16.91
N ALA A 388 -6.22 40.67 16.76
CA ALA A 388 -6.42 41.98 17.35
C ALA A 388 -7.65 42.70 16.80
N SER A 389 -7.95 42.58 15.49
CA SER A 389 -9.16 43.13 14.89
C SER A 389 -10.43 42.43 15.39
N MET A 390 -10.44 41.09 15.48
CA MET A 390 -11.55 40.33 16.05
C MET A 390 -11.79 40.69 17.52
N ALA A 391 -10.73 40.82 18.32
CA ALA A 391 -10.84 41.25 19.71
C ALA A 391 -11.41 42.67 19.84
N ARG A 392 -11.07 43.59 18.92
CA ARG A 392 -11.68 44.93 18.86
C ARG A 392 -13.16 44.86 18.51
N GLN A 393 -13.54 44.09 17.49
CA GLN A 393 -14.94 43.90 17.11
C GLN A 393 -15.76 43.30 18.26
N LEU A 394 -15.24 42.32 18.98
CA LEU A 394 -15.91 41.75 20.15
C LEU A 394 -16.05 42.76 21.29
N ARG A 395 -15.04 43.62 21.51
CA ARG A 395 -15.14 44.72 22.49
C ARG A 395 -16.14 45.78 22.07
N GLU A 396 -16.21 46.12 20.77
CA GLU A 396 -17.21 47.04 20.22
C GLU A 396 -18.62 46.48 20.36
N LEU A 397 -18.82 45.19 20.04
CA LEU A 397 -20.10 44.50 20.27
C LEU A 397 -20.46 44.42 21.76
N ALA A 398 -19.49 44.21 22.64
CA ALA A 398 -19.71 44.21 24.09
C ALA A 398 -19.95 45.60 24.69
N SER A 399 -19.46 46.66 24.03
CA SER A 399 -19.65 48.06 24.46
C SER A 399 -20.82 48.75 23.75
N ALA A 400 -21.42 48.12 22.74
CA ALA A 400 -22.66 48.57 22.14
C ALA A 400 -23.78 48.59 23.20
N PRO A 401 -24.46 49.73 23.42
CA PRO A 401 -25.49 49.87 24.44
C PRO A 401 -26.79 49.20 23.98
N ILE A 402 -26.81 47.87 23.96
CA ILE A 402 -28.02 47.08 23.79
C ILE A 402 -28.30 46.47 25.15
N LEU A 403 -29.40 46.94 25.78
CA LEU A 403 -29.96 46.54 27.10
C LEU A 403 -29.74 47.49 28.29
N THR A 404 -29.86 48.80 28.10
CA THR A 404 -30.40 49.70 29.14
C THR A 404 -31.68 50.45 28.73
N ALA A 405 -32.19 50.24 27.51
CA ALA A 405 -33.45 50.82 27.06
C ALA A 405 -34.68 49.91 27.29
N ALA A 406 -34.51 48.61 27.56
CA ALA A 406 -35.64 47.68 27.73
C ALA A 406 -36.21 47.60 29.16
N HIS A 407 -35.57 48.22 30.17
CA HIS A 407 -36.02 48.12 31.56
C HIS A 407 -36.91 49.26 32.06
N LYS A 408 -37.29 50.23 31.20
CA LYS A 408 -38.13 51.39 31.61
C LYS A 408 -39.58 51.34 31.10
N GLN A 409 -40.05 50.22 30.55
CA GLN A 409 -41.40 50.10 29.99
C GLN A 409 -42.16 48.82 30.39
N ARG A 410 -42.01 48.38 31.65
CA ARG A 410 -42.99 47.48 32.29
C ARG A 410 -43.46 48.11 33.59
N GLY A 411 -44.30 49.12 33.46
CA GLY A 411 -45.24 49.51 34.50
C GLY A 411 -46.52 48.69 34.34
N SER A 412 -46.99 48.14 35.46
CA SER A 412 -48.40 47.82 35.75
C SER A 412 -49.10 46.79 34.86
N VAL A 413 -49.06 45.52 35.28
CA VAL A 413 -50.26 44.65 35.27
C VAL A 413 -50.18 43.76 36.52
N ASP A 414 -51.15 43.97 37.40
CA ASP A 414 -51.49 43.18 38.59
C ASP A 414 -52.37 41.97 38.21
N VAL A 415 -52.60 41.08 39.20
CA VAL A 415 -53.45 39.86 39.19
C VAL A 415 -52.69 38.61 38.72
N GLY A 416 -52.56 37.51 39.45
CA GLY A 416 -53.18 37.02 40.69
C GLY A 416 -53.27 35.48 40.60
N GLY A 417 -52.83 34.75 41.64
CA GLY A 417 -52.88 33.28 41.76
C GLY A 417 -51.49 32.70 42.08
N ALA A 418 -51.16 32.28 43.32
CA ALA A 418 -51.63 31.07 44.02
C ALA A 418 -51.47 29.84 43.10
N THR A 419 -50.69 28.79 43.34
CA THR A 419 -50.11 28.10 44.51
C THR A 419 -48.96 27.24 43.93
N GLU A 420 -47.80 27.03 44.54
CA GLU A 420 -47.47 25.92 45.44
C GLU A 420 -45.95 26.01 45.64
N ALA A 421 -45.53 26.10 46.89
CA ALA A 421 -44.16 25.94 47.31
C ALA A 421 -44.00 24.54 47.89
N GLU A 422 -42.92 23.88 47.47
CA GLU A 422 -42.09 22.94 48.20
C GLU A 422 -41.76 21.72 47.35
N ALA A 423 -40.54 21.24 47.60
CA ALA A 423 -40.03 19.91 47.30
C ALA A 423 -38.88 19.84 46.27
N TRP A 424 -37.67 19.69 46.84
CA TRP A 424 -36.57 18.83 46.38
C TRP A 424 -35.36 19.50 45.73
N LEU A 425 -34.53 20.09 46.59
CA LEU A 425 -33.08 19.97 46.51
C LEU A 425 -32.66 18.70 47.27
N SER A 426 -32.23 17.65 46.57
CA SER A 426 -31.10 16.76 46.95
C SER A 426 -31.03 15.50 46.09
N GLY A 427 -29.83 15.24 45.56
CA GLY A 427 -29.33 13.88 45.31
C GLY A 427 -29.55 13.29 43.91
N SER A 428 -28.51 13.23 43.10
CA SER A 428 -27.61 12.06 43.13
C SER A 428 -26.62 12.11 41.96
N VAL A 429 -25.38 11.78 42.31
CA VAL A 429 -24.32 11.39 41.40
C VAL A 429 -24.61 9.95 40.98
N SER A 430 -24.64 9.65 39.67
CA SER A 430 -24.04 8.44 39.09
C SER A 430 -24.17 8.37 37.57
N SER A 431 -23.03 8.02 36.98
CA SER A 431 -22.76 7.54 35.63
C SER A 431 -23.85 6.69 34.98
N SER A 432 -24.08 6.85 33.67
CA SER A 432 -23.60 5.89 32.66
C SER A 432 -24.06 6.25 31.24
N ARG A 433 -23.14 5.96 30.32
CA ARG A 433 -23.26 5.88 28.86
C ARG A 433 -24.59 5.27 28.39
N SER A 434 -25.12 5.79 27.28
CA SER A 434 -25.39 5.01 26.04
C SER A 434 -26.02 5.89 24.95
N SER A 435 -25.38 5.85 23.77
CA SER A 435 -25.98 5.69 22.43
C SER A 435 -27.24 6.47 22.03
N SER A 436 -27.11 7.30 20.99
CA SER A 436 -27.92 7.30 19.74
C SER A 436 -27.53 8.53 18.89
N ARG A 437 -27.05 8.38 17.64
CA ARG A 437 -27.84 8.25 16.39
C ARG A 437 -28.74 9.47 16.09
N SER A 438 -28.37 10.26 15.08
CA SER A 438 -29.22 11.05 14.15
C SER A 438 -28.28 11.85 13.23
N SER A 439 -28.34 11.70 11.90
CA SER A 439 -29.37 12.17 10.95
C SER A 439 -29.32 13.69 10.70
N SER A 440 -28.87 14.09 9.51
CA SER A 440 -29.37 15.20 8.65
C SER A 440 -28.45 15.26 7.41
N ARG A 441 -28.89 15.23 6.14
CA ARG A 441 -29.74 16.19 5.38
C ARG A 441 -29.20 17.63 5.51
N ASP A 442 -28.94 18.45 4.50
CA ASP A 442 -29.24 18.49 3.07
C ASP A 442 -28.20 19.40 2.37
N ASP A 443 -28.18 19.29 1.04
CA ASP A 443 -27.77 20.19 -0.04
C ASP A 443 -27.31 21.63 0.26
N VAL A 444 -26.33 22.13 -0.55
CA VAL A 444 -26.46 23.38 -1.33
C VAL A 444 -25.52 23.33 -2.55
N GLU A 445 -26.10 23.68 -3.70
CA GLU A 445 -25.56 23.83 -5.05
C GLU A 445 -24.52 24.96 -5.25
N SER A 446 -24.03 25.01 -6.51
CA SER A 446 -23.70 26.22 -7.31
C SER A 446 -22.23 26.70 -7.26
N SER A 447 -21.55 27.08 -8.36
CA SER A 447 -21.89 27.23 -9.78
C SER A 447 -20.61 27.42 -10.64
N ARG A 448 -20.74 27.23 -11.97
CA ARG A 448 -20.08 27.92 -13.13
C ARG A 448 -18.55 27.81 -13.30
N GLY A 449 -18.04 27.28 -14.42
CA GLY A 449 -17.89 27.88 -15.77
C GLY A 449 -16.43 27.57 -16.21
N THR A 450 -15.99 27.37 -17.45
CA THR A 450 -16.25 28.00 -18.75
C THR A 450 -15.60 27.16 -19.88
N ASP A 451 -15.90 27.57 -21.11
CA ASP A 451 -15.46 27.12 -22.44
C ASP A 451 -13.99 26.71 -22.65
N GLY A 452 -13.78 25.85 -23.65
CA GLY A 452 -12.48 25.31 -24.04
C GLY A 452 -11.77 26.02 -25.20
N VAL A 453 -10.51 25.60 -25.44
CA VAL A 453 -9.75 25.77 -26.69
C VAL A 453 -8.73 24.62 -26.81
N ALA A 454 -8.47 24.24 -28.06
CA ALA A 454 -7.67 23.17 -28.62
C ALA A 454 -6.23 22.95 -28.10
N GLY A 455 -5.71 21.73 -28.30
CA GLY A 455 -4.27 21.45 -28.34
C GLY A 455 -3.91 19.97 -28.18
N GLN A 456 -3.29 19.40 -29.21
CA GLN A 456 -2.80 18.01 -29.30
C GLN A 456 -1.87 17.61 -28.14
N ALA A 457 -1.97 16.36 -27.67
CA ALA A 457 -0.83 15.44 -27.50
C ALA A 457 -1.29 14.07 -26.95
N LYS A 458 -0.50 13.06 -27.32
CA LYS A 458 -0.70 11.62 -27.22
C LYS A 458 0.22 11.09 -26.11
N ALA A 459 -0.34 10.47 -25.07
CA ALA A 459 0.30 9.50 -24.14
C ALA A 459 -0.77 9.08 -23.12
N GLU A 460 -1.30 7.86 -23.19
CA GLU A 460 -0.86 6.67 -22.44
C GLU A 460 -1.11 6.72 -20.92
N SER A 461 -2.00 5.81 -20.49
CA SER A 461 -2.02 5.12 -19.18
C SER A 461 -2.50 5.87 -17.93
N ALA A 462 -3.74 5.58 -17.49
CA ALA A 462 -4.07 5.39 -16.08
C ALA A 462 -5.43 4.71 -15.89
N ALA A 463 -5.43 3.64 -15.08
CA ALA A 463 -6.58 2.86 -14.63
C ALA A 463 -7.42 3.62 -13.57
N PRO A 464 -8.68 3.23 -13.31
CA PRO A 464 -9.63 4.02 -12.51
C PRO A 464 -9.45 3.86 -10.98
N PRO A 465 -9.93 4.84 -10.17
CA PRO A 465 -9.78 4.81 -8.72
C PRO A 465 -10.86 3.94 -8.05
N GLY A 466 -10.42 2.92 -7.31
CA GLY A 466 -11.23 2.20 -6.33
C GLY A 466 -11.17 2.87 -4.96
N LYS A 467 -12.33 3.30 -4.46
CA LYS A 467 -12.58 3.68 -3.07
C LYS A 467 -12.62 2.42 -2.19
N GLU A 468 -11.84 2.40 -1.11
CA GLU A 468 -12.21 1.97 0.26
C GLU A 468 -10.93 1.84 1.11
N ALA A 469 -10.71 2.81 2.00
CA ALA A 469 -9.65 2.78 2.99
C ALA A 469 -10.15 2.05 4.24
N ALA A 470 -9.65 0.83 4.48
CA ALA A 470 -9.80 0.11 5.73
C ALA A 470 -8.85 0.70 6.80
N ALA A 471 -9.37 0.86 8.02
CA ALA A 471 -8.65 1.37 9.17
C ALA A 471 -7.44 0.50 9.57
N PRO A 472 -6.35 1.08 10.08
CA PRO A 472 -5.18 0.33 10.50
C PRO A 472 -5.46 -0.44 11.80
N VAL A 473 -5.33 -1.77 11.72
CA VAL A 473 -5.26 -2.66 12.89
C VAL A 473 -3.92 -2.40 13.59
N ALA A 474 -3.98 -2.09 14.88
CA ALA A 474 -2.83 -1.88 15.75
C ALA A 474 -1.93 -3.13 15.76
N ALA A 475 -0.67 -2.95 15.36
CA ALA A 475 0.36 -3.97 15.48
C ALA A 475 0.69 -4.24 16.96
N PRO A 476 0.87 -5.50 17.38
CA PRO A 476 1.26 -5.82 18.74
C PRO A 476 2.67 -5.31 19.03
N VAL A 477 2.79 -4.58 20.14
CA VAL A 477 4.04 -4.11 20.72
C VAL A 477 4.97 -5.31 20.94
N ALA A 478 6.04 -5.37 20.15
CA ALA A 478 7.11 -6.35 20.34
C ALA A 478 7.82 -6.07 21.67
N ALA A 479 7.77 -7.05 22.58
CA ALA A 479 8.50 -7.01 23.83
C ALA A 479 10.02 -6.91 23.56
N PRO A 480 10.79 -6.17 24.39
CA PRO A 480 12.22 -6.02 24.21
C PRO A 480 12.91 -7.37 24.36
N ALA A 481 13.66 -7.78 23.32
CA ALA A 481 14.52 -8.95 23.35
C ALA A 481 15.59 -8.80 24.46
N PRO A 482 15.78 -9.81 25.32
CA PRO A 482 16.81 -9.74 26.35
C PRO A 482 18.20 -9.77 25.70
N ALA A 483 18.98 -8.72 25.94
CA ALA A 483 20.39 -8.62 25.59
C ALA A 483 21.21 -9.53 26.52
N GLY A 484 21.23 -10.83 26.22
CA GLY A 484 22.23 -11.77 26.72
C GLY A 484 22.62 -12.65 25.54
N ALA A 485 23.91 -12.69 25.19
CA ALA A 485 24.43 -13.61 24.19
C ALA A 485 24.21 -15.04 24.70
N GLN A 486 23.08 -15.63 24.36
CA GLN A 486 22.78 -17.02 24.64
C GLN A 486 23.74 -17.86 23.81
N TYR A 487 24.61 -18.62 24.49
CA TYR A 487 25.50 -19.58 23.87
C TYR A 487 24.67 -20.52 22.99
N TYR A 488 25.09 -20.68 21.73
CA TYR A 488 24.47 -21.63 20.82
C TYR A 488 24.72 -23.05 21.33
N ASP A 489 23.69 -23.82 21.64
CA ASP A 489 23.81 -25.24 21.94
C ASP A 489 23.23 -26.06 20.78
N ALA A 490 24.08 -26.88 20.14
CA ALA A 490 23.68 -27.75 19.04
C ALA A 490 22.59 -28.76 19.44
N ALA A 491 22.56 -29.20 20.70
CA ALA A 491 21.53 -30.11 21.20
C ALA A 491 20.18 -29.41 21.37
N GLU A 492 20.18 -28.20 21.92
CA GLU A 492 18.96 -27.38 22.03
C GLU A 492 18.43 -26.97 20.66
N PHE A 493 19.31 -26.62 19.72
CA PHE A 493 18.92 -26.31 18.35
C PHE A 493 18.26 -27.52 17.66
N ALA A 494 18.81 -28.73 17.83
CA ALA A 494 18.21 -29.95 17.29
C ALA A 494 16.82 -30.22 17.89
N ALA A 495 16.64 -29.99 19.20
CA ALA A 495 15.35 -30.12 19.86
C ALA A 495 14.33 -29.07 19.38
N LEU A 496 14.77 -27.81 19.17
CA LEU A 496 13.97 -26.73 18.62
C LEU A 496 13.57 -26.99 17.17
N ALA A 497 14.51 -27.47 16.34
CA ALA A 497 14.24 -27.85 14.96
C ALA A 497 13.21 -28.99 14.88
N ALA A 498 13.29 -29.99 15.77
CA ALA A 498 12.30 -31.06 15.84
C ALA A 498 10.90 -30.53 16.22
N ARG A 499 10.81 -29.60 17.19
CA ARG A 499 9.54 -28.95 17.56
C ARG A 499 8.99 -28.08 16.42
N ALA A 500 9.83 -27.30 15.75
CA ALA A 500 9.44 -26.46 14.62
C ALA A 500 8.98 -27.30 13.41
N MET A 501 9.61 -28.45 13.15
CA MET A 501 9.13 -29.41 12.14
C MET A 501 7.77 -30.00 12.51
N ALA A 502 7.52 -30.31 13.79
CA ALA A 502 6.21 -30.76 14.27
C ALA A 502 5.12 -29.69 14.12
N LEU A 503 5.50 -28.40 14.15
CA LEU A 503 4.61 -27.25 13.94
C LEU A 503 4.45 -26.85 12.46
N GLY A 504 5.04 -27.60 11.52
CA GLY A 504 4.92 -27.33 10.08
C GLY A 504 5.86 -26.26 9.51
N LEU A 505 6.80 -25.73 10.31
CA LEU A 505 7.76 -24.68 9.92
C LEU A 505 8.95 -25.25 9.14
N ARG A 506 8.70 -26.04 8.09
CA ARG A 506 9.76 -26.73 7.33
C ARG A 506 10.72 -25.78 6.63
N GLY A 507 10.23 -24.65 6.14
CA GLY A 507 11.03 -23.62 5.46
C GLY A 507 12.05 -22.96 6.39
N ASP A 508 11.61 -22.54 7.57
CA ASP A 508 12.47 -21.84 8.54
C ASP A 508 13.53 -22.77 9.13
N VAL A 509 13.17 -24.04 9.39
CA VAL A 509 14.12 -25.06 9.82
C VAL A 509 15.16 -25.34 8.73
N ALA A 510 14.76 -25.37 7.45
CA ALA A 510 15.69 -25.54 6.34
C ALA A 510 16.64 -24.34 6.18
N ALA A 511 16.14 -23.11 6.35
CA ALA A 511 16.95 -21.89 6.33
C ALA A 511 17.96 -21.86 7.48
N ALA A 512 17.52 -22.13 8.71
CA ALA A 512 18.38 -22.18 9.88
C ALA A 512 19.46 -23.28 9.77
N LYS A 513 19.10 -24.45 9.24
CA LYS A 513 20.06 -25.52 8.94
C LYS A 513 21.07 -25.09 7.87
N GLY A 514 20.63 -24.38 6.84
CA GLY A 514 21.50 -23.84 5.79
C GLY A 514 22.57 -22.88 6.33
N VAL A 515 22.19 -21.97 7.23
CA VAL A 515 23.13 -21.05 7.90
C VAL A 515 24.16 -21.79 8.75
N LEU A 516 23.72 -22.83 9.48
CA LEU A 516 24.63 -23.65 10.29
C LEU A 516 25.59 -24.47 9.44
N ASP A 517 25.11 -25.09 8.37
CA ASP A 517 25.95 -25.84 7.44
C ASP A 517 26.96 -24.92 6.74
N GLN A 518 26.57 -23.68 6.43
CA GLN A 518 27.49 -22.65 5.92
C GLN A 518 28.56 -22.29 6.96
N ARG A 519 28.19 -22.05 8.23
CA ARG A 519 29.15 -21.77 9.30
C ARG A 519 30.11 -22.93 9.52
N ARG A 520 29.62 -24.18 9.51
CA ARG A 520 30.45 -25.39 9.61
C ARG A 520 31.46 -25.50 8.46
N ARG A 521 31.05 -25.21 7.21
CA ARG A 521 31.98 -25.19 6.06
C ARG A 521 33.05 -24.12 6.20
N MET A 522 32.67 -22.92 6.63
CA MET A 522 33.62 -21.83 6.89
C MET A 522 34.60 -22.20 8.00
N LEU A 523 34.12 -22.79 9.09
CA LEU A 523 34.96 -23.24 10.20
C LEU A 523 35.89 -24.38 9.78
N ALA A 524 35.43 -25.32 8.93
CA ALA A 524 36.29 -26.35 8.36
C ALA A 524 37.42 -25.79 7.46
N LEU A 525 37.15 -24.70 6.73
CA LEU A 525 38.19 -24.00 5.95
C LEU A 525 39.19 -23.29 6.86
N GLN A 526 38.71 -22.57 7.89
CA GLN A 526 39.56 -21.93 8.90
C GLN A 526 40.40 -22.97 9.65
N HIS A 527 39.82 -24.12 9.98
CA HIS A 527 40.49 -25.28 10.56
C HIS A 527 41.63 -25.77 9.66
N ARG A 528 41.37 -25.94 8.36
CA ARG A 528 42.39 -26.36 7.39
C ARG A 528 43.52 -25.34 7.26
N GLN A 529 43.20 -24.04 7.31
CA GLN A 529 44.19 -22.97 7.29
C GLN A 529 45.04 -22.95 8.58
N ALA A 530 44.40 -23.09 9.75
CA ALA A 530 45.10 -23.18 11.03
C ALA A 530 46.04 -24.39 11.06
N LEU A 531 45.60 -25.54 10.57
CA LEU A 531 46.44 -26.73 10.42
C LEU A 531 47.61 -26.52 9.47
N GLN A 532 47.43 -25.76 8.38
CA GLN A 532 48.53 -25.42 7.45
C GLN A 532 49.56 -24.51 8.10
N ARG A 533 49.13 -23.53 8.93
CA ARG A 533 50.05 -22.66 9.68
C ARG A 533 50.85 -23.41 10.72
N LEU A 534 50.22 -24.40 11.37
CA LEU A 534 50.88 -25.29 12.33
C LEU A 534 51.82 -26.32 11.69
N GLN A 535 51.84 -26.47 10.36
CA GLN A 535 52.78 -27.41 9.74
C GLN A 535 54.21 -26.91 9.99
N PRO A 536 55.06 -27.73 10.64
CA PRO A 536 56.41 -27.33 10.96
C PRO A 536 57.18 -27.11 9.66
N ASN A 537 57.39 -25.85 9.30
CA ASN A 537 58.25 -25.49 8.18
C ASN A 537 59.70 -25.52 8.70
N PRO A 538 60.53 -26.51 8.33
CA PRO A 538 61.85 -26.72 8.93
C PRO A 538 62.85 -25.59 8.62
N GLN A 539 62.50 -24.63 7.77
CA GLN A 539 63.39 -23.56 7.29
C GLN A 539 63.13 -22.17 7.88
N VAL A 540 62.09 -21.97 8.71
CA VAL A 540 61.85 -20.65 9.32
C VAL A 540 62.68 -20.52 10.61
N HIS A 541 63.93 -20.09 10.43
CA HIS A 541 64.83 -19.72 11.52
C HIS A 541 64.35 -18.46 12.24
N LEU A 542 64.08 -18.58 13.55
CA LEU A 542 64.12 -17.60 14.66
C LEU A 542 63.41 -16.22 14.53
N GLN A 543 63.08 -15.73 13.33
CA GLN A 543 62.57 -14.37 13.11
C GLN A 543 61.05 -14.27 13.00
N GLY A 544 60.33 -15.40 12.96
CA GLY A 544 58.85 -15.45 12.90
C GLY A 544 58.16 -15.69 14.25
N GLN A 545 58.82 -15.46 15.38
CA GLN A 545 58.28 -15.87 16.70
C GLN A 545 57.07 -15.05 17.17
N ALA A 546 56.93 -13.79 16.74
CA ALA A 546 55.78 -12.95 17.11
C ALA A 546 54.48 -13.35 16.39
N GLU A 547 54.56 -13.91 15.18
CA GLU A 547 53.37 -14.38 14.45
C GLU A 547 52.78 -15.66 15.07
N ALA A 548 53.62 -16.45 15.76
CA ALA A 548 53.20 -17.67 16.44
C ALA A 548 52.39 -17.42 17.73
N GLU A 549 52.46 -16.23 18.33
CA GLU A 549 51.69 -15.88 19.55
C GLU A 549 50.21 -15.64 19.24
N GLY A 550 49.89 -15.02 18.09
CA GLY A 550 48.52 -14.81 17.64
C GLY A 550 47.80 -16.09 17.22
N ASP A 551 48.55 -17.09 16.73
CA ASP A 551 47.96 -18.32 16.22
C ASP A 551 47.45 -19.25 17.35
N ALA A 552 48.10 -19.32 18.51
CA ALA A 552 47.70 -20.24 19.59
C ALA A 552 46.35 -19.90 20.23
N LEU A 553 46.12 -18.62 20.55
CA LEU A 553 44.82 -18.14 21.06
C LEU A 553 43.71 -18.31 20.01
N GLY A 554 44.04 -18.08 18.73
CA GLY A 554 43.14 -18.34 17.62
C GLY A 554 42.75 -19.82 17.51
N ILE A 555 43.70 -20.73 17.70
CA ILE A 555 43.45 -22.18 17.68
C ILE A 555 42.58 -22.61 18.86
N THR A 556 42.79 -22.07 20.07
CA THR A 556 41.92 -22.39 21.22
C THR A 556 40.49 -21.90 21.01
N ALA A 557 40.30 -20.70 20.45
CA ALA A 557 38.97 -20.20 20.10
C ALA A 557 38.29 -21.07 19.03
N LEU A 558 39.04 -21.53 18.03
CA LEU A 558 38.54 -22.45 17.00
C LEU A 558 38.16 -23.83 17.57
N ILE A 559 38.89 -24.34 18.58
CA ILE A 559 38.55 -25.58 19.29
C ILE A 559 37.21 -25.43 20.02
N GLU A 560 37.03 -24.33 20.75
CA GLU A 560 35.77 -24.06 21.47
C GLU A 560 34.60 -23.89 20.52
N GLU A 561 34.79 -23.14 19.44
CA GLU A 561 33.74 -22.94 18.43
C GLU A 561 33.39 -24.25 17.70
N ALA A 562 34.38 -25.09 17.37
CA ALA A 562 34.13 -26.42 16.80
C ALA A 562 33.31 -27.29 17.75
N ARG A 563 33.59 -27.27 19.06
CA ARG A 563 32.80 -28.00 20.08
C ARG A 563 31.37 -27.49 20.13
N VAL A 564 31.17 -26.17 20.14
CA VAL A 564 29.85 -25.52 20.14
C VAL A 564 29.02 -25.92 18.91
N LEU A 565 29.65 -26.06 17.75
CA LEU A 565 28.97 -26.47 16.50
C LEU A 565 28.76 -28.00 16.36
N GLY A 566 29.22 -28.81 17.33
CA GLY A 566 29.14 -30.27 17.29
C GLY A 566 30.16 -30.94 16.37
N MET A 567 31.26 -30.25 16.04
CA MET A 567 32.38 -30.75 15.24
C MET A 567 33.47 -31.33 16.15
N SER A 568 33.14 -32.38 16.90
CA SER A 568 34.03 -32.93 17.95
C SER A 568 35.33 -33.52 17.37
N ALA A 569 35.26 -34.18 16.21
CA ALA A 569 36.44 -34.76 15.56
C ALA A 569 37.46 -33.69 15.15
N GLU A 570 37.01 -32.57 14.61
CA GLU A 570 37.87 -31.45 14.24
C GLU A 570 38.46 -30.75 15.48
N ALA A 571 37.65 -30.56 16.53
CA ALA A 571 38.12 -30.02 17.80
C ALA A 571 39.23 -30.90 18.41
N ASP A 572 39.08 -32.22 18.37
CA ASP A 572 40.07 -33.17 18.87
C ASP A 572 41.37 -33.14 18.06
N VAL A 573 41.28 -33.01 16.72
CA VAL A 573 42.45 -32.89 15.84
C VAL A 573 43.23 -31.59 16.13
N LEU A 574 42.55 -30.45 16.29
CA LEU A 574 43.20 -29.20 16.69
C LEU A 574 43.85 -29.33 18.07
N HIS A 575 43.14 -29.92 19.03
CA HIS A 575 43.65 -30.07 20.39
C HIS A 575 44.91 -30.96 20.42
N GLN A 576 44.91 -32.07 19.69
CA GLN A 576 46.06 -32.96 19.57
C GLN A 576 47.25 -32.24 18.91
N ARG A 577 47.00 -31.40 17.90
CA ARG A 577 48.05 -30.62 17.23
C ARG A 577 48.61 -29.52 18.12
N LEU A 578 47.76 -28.78 18.82
CA LEU A 578 48.16 -27.77 19.79
C LEU A 578 49.02 -28.42 20.89
N SER A 579 48.60 -29.56 21.43
CA SER A 579 49.35 -30.34 22.42
C SER A 579 50.73 -30.78 21.89
N SER A 580 50.80 -31.29 20.65
CA SER A 580 52.08 -31.66 20.02
C SER A 580 53.03 -30.46 19.86
N CYS A 581 52.51 -29.30 19.46
CA CYS A 581 53.30 -28.08 19.36
C CYS A 581 53.75 -27.55 20.73
N GLN A 582 52.90 -27.62 21.74
CA GLN A 582 53.22 -27.29 23.14
C GLN A 582 54.35 -28.19 23.68
N GLN A 583 54.28 -29.50 23.45
CA GLN A 583 55.36 -30.45 23.81
C GLN A 583 56.68 -30.12 23.09
N GLY A 584 56.61 -29.78 21.80
CA GLY A 584 57.77 -29.35 21.02
C GLY A 584 58.40 -28.06 21.54
N LEU A 585 57.57 -27.09 21.97
CA LEU A 585 58.04 -25.84 22.58
C LEU A 585 58.67 -26.10 23.96
N GLN A 586 58.06 -26.97 24.78
CA GLN A 586 58.60 -27.38 26.07
C GLN A 586 59.99 -28.03 25.92
N ALA A 587 60.16 -28.95 24.95
CA ALA A 587 61.45 -29.56 24.66
C ALA A 587 62.51 -28.53 24.25
N LYS A 588 62.12 -27.52 23.44
CA LYS A 588 63.02 -26.41 23.05
C LYS A 588 63.41 -25.52 24.24
N ILE A 589 62.49 -25.26 25.16
CA ILE A 589 62.76 -24.48 26.37
C ILE A 589 63.76 -25.22 27.27
N MET A 590 63.59 -26.53 27.44
CA MET A 590 64.52 -27.36 28.22
C MET A 590 65.91 -27.38 27.58
N ALA A 591 66.00 -27.64 26.27
CA ALA A 591 67.28 -27.59 25.55
C ALA A 591 67.93 -26.20 25.59
N ALA A 592 67.14 -25.13 25.53
CA ALA A 592 67.64 -23.76 25.65
C ALA A 592 68.10 -23.43 27.08
N ALA A 593 67.44 -23.95 28.10
CA ALA A 593 67.88 -23.79 29.49
C ALA A 593 69.25 -24.47 29.72
N GLU A 594 69.49 -25.60 29.05
CA GLU A 594 70.77 -26.33 29.11
C GLU A 594 71.90 -25.63 28.31
N HIS A 595 71.60 -25.07 27.14
CA HIS A 595 72.63 -24.70 26.17
C HIS A 595 72.64 -23.22 25.70
N SER A 596 71.57 -22.45 25.88
CA SER A 596 71.40 -21.15 25.22
C SER A 596 71.73 -19.95 26.11
N THR A 597 71.77 -18.76 25.48
CA THR A 597 71.89 -17.47 26.16
C THR A 597 70.60 -17.10 26.90
N PRO A 598 70.67 -16.36 28.02
CA PRO A 598 69.49 -15.98 28.81
C PRO A 598 68.45 -15.20 28.01
N ALA A 599 68.86 -14.45 26.99
CA ALA A 599 67.96 -13.72 26.10
C ALA A 599 67.10 -14.67 25.23
N GLY A 600 67.68 -15.76 24.71
CA GLY A 600 66.93 -16.75 23.93
C GLY A 600 65.92 -17.52 24.77
N LEU A 601 66.26 -17.81 26.03
CA LEU A 601 65.33 -18.45 26.96
C LEU A 601 64.16 -17.52 27.34
N ALA A 602 64.44 -16.24 27.62
CA ALA A 602 63.40 -15.27 27.94
C ALA A 602 62.36 -15.13 26.80
N ALA A 603 62.83 -15.11 25.55
CA ALA A 603 61.94 -15.09 24.38
C ALA A 603 61.07 -16.37 24.29
N LEU A 604 61.65 -17.56 24.51
CA LEU A 604 60.89 -18.81 24.48
C LEU A 604 59.88 -18.92 25.63
N LEU A 605 60.18 -18.37 26.80
CA LEU A 605 59.27 -18.33 27.94
C LEU A 605 58.08 -17.37 27.69
N ALA A 606 58.32 -16.22 27.05
CA ALA A 606 57.24 -15.32 26.63
C ALA A 606 56.27 -16.03 25.67
N VAL A 607 56.80 -16.71 24.65
CA VAL A 607 55.98 -17.51 23.72
C VAL A 607 55.23 -18.61 24.46
N ALA A 608 55.86 -19.34 25.39
CA ALA A 608 55.19 -20.37 26.17
C ALA A 608 54.03 -19.83 27.02
N SER A 609 54.18 -18.64 27.60
CA SER A 609 53.10 -18.01 28.36
C SER A 609 51.89 -17.67 27.49
N SER A 610 52.11 -17.19 26.26
CA SER A 610 51.03 -16.90 25.30
C SER A 610 50.33 -18.16 24.78
N TRP A 611 51.01 -19.31 24.84
CA TRP A 611 50.47 -20.63 24.47
C TRP A 611 49.78 -21.36 25.63
N GLY A 612 49.64 -20.72 26.79
CA GLY A 612 49.02 -21.30 27.98
C GLY A 612 49.81 -22.44 28.61
N LEU A 613 51.12 -22.56 28.31
CA LEU A 613 51.98 -23.52 29.02
C LEU A 613 52.11 -23.08 30.47
N GLY A 614 51.71 -23.98 31.38
CA GLY A 614 51.58 -23.68 32.81
C GLY A 614 52.86 -23.19 33.49
N ALA A 615 52.67 -22.59 34.67
CA ALA A 615 53.75 -22.10 35.54
C ALA A 615 54.80 -23.18 35.87
N ASP A 616 54.45 -24.46 35.74
CA ASP A 616 55.35 -25.60 35.92
C ASP A 616 56.51 -25.62 34.93
N VAL A 617 56.27 -25.24 33.66
CA VAL A 617 57.33 -25.18 32.64
C VAL A 617 58.27 -24.01 32.94
N HIS A 618 57.72 -22.88 33.38
CA HIS A 618 58.50 -21.73 33.82
C HIS A 618 59.36 -22.05 35.05
N SER A 619 58.78 -22.68 36.07
CA SER A 619 59.51 -23.04 37.29
C SER A 619 60.58 -24.10 37.03
N THR A 620 60.33 -25.05 36.14
CA THR A 620 61.31 -26.07 35.74
C THR A 620 62.48 -25.44 34.98
N ALA A 621 62.21 -24.56 34.01
CA ALA A 621 63.25 -23.84 33.28
C ALA A 621 64.10 -22.94 34.19
N GLN A 622 63.47 -22.23 35.14
CA GLN A 622 64.17 -21.42 36.13
C GLN A 622 65.04 -22.27 37.07
N ARG A 623 64.57 -23.46 37.47
CA ARG A 623 65.33 -24.39 38.32
C ARG A 623 66.56 -24.94 37.58
N VAL A 624 66.42 -25.29 36.31
CA VAL A 624 67.56 -25.72 35.46
C VAL A 624 68.59 -24.60 35.34
N MET A 625 68.16 -23.35 35.13
CA MET A 625 69.08 -22.20 35.13
C MET A 625 69.78 -21.98 36.48
N ALA A 626 69.04 -22.08 37.59
CA ALA A 626 69.60 -21.90 38.92
C ALA A 626 70.68 -22.96 39.23
N ASN A 627 70.40 -24.23 38.91
CA ASN A 627 71.35 -25.33 39.08
C ASN A 627 72.61 -25.15 38.22
N ARG A 628 72.48 -24.58 37.02
CA ARG A 628 73.63 -24.26 36.17
C ARG A 628 74.50 -23.15 36.78
N ARG A 629 73.90 -22.12 37.38
CA ARG A 629 74.63 -21.04 38.06
C ARG A 629 75.38 -21.49 39.31
N THR A 630 74.98 -22.60 39.93
CA THR A 630 75.66 -23.18 41.10
C THR A 630 76.76 -24.17 40.73
N CYS A 631 76.80 -24.68 39.49
CA CYS A 631 77.82 -25.63 39.01
C CYS A 631 78.97 -24.97 38.23
N VAL A 632 78.82 -23.70 37.82
CA VAL A 632 79.88 -22.85 37.27
C VAL A 632 80.42 -21.99 38.39
#